data_AF-A0AB35U7Y6-F1
#
_entry.id   AF-A0AB35U7Y6-F1
#
_cell.length_a   1.000
_cell.length_b   1.000
_cell.length_c   1.000
_cell.angle_alpha   90.00
_cell.angle_beta   90.00
_cell.angle_gamma   90.00
#
_symmetry.space_group_name_H-M   'P 1'
#
loop_
_entity.id
_entity.type
_entity.pdbx_description
1 polymer ?
#
loop_
_entity_poly.entity_id
_entity_poly.type
_entity_poly.pdbx_seq_one_letter_code
_entity_poly.pdbx_strand_id
1 'polypeptide(L)'
;MKAITEEMLDGFRQAYESDSHSVTMHAACARTELKDLVFDPDQAARLKGGYTYEVKTHGITAQKKSGRCWAFAALNMMRERVIKKCGLDDFQLSGNYLAFYDKLEKANNFLDLVVENADKPLDDRMMEYVLKGFHDGGYWDMDVDLVKKYGIVPKSAMPETYQSEHTELFMRMLNRVLRKDACILRNMIKDGKDVEETRKNMLAEVYRMECIVFGEPVKQFDFSWQDQDGMCHDDFGITPKEFFAKYVDLDLDAFVTLTCEPTTFKPLDTYYTFHYIGSMAESDVKCLNVSADVMEEMCVRMLKAGKPVWFGCDADAYGDRQEGVWDPESFDWSGLFGGVDFDMDRKDWLDYKNGYCSHAMLLVGVHLDENGKPDRWKIENSWGDEVGDKGYFVCSREYFQRYVYEAVIDWQYLDEKQKELLQKEPLRLEPWQG
;
A
#
# COMPACT_ATOMS: atom_id res chain seq x y z
N MET A 1 38.61 4.46 16.39
CA MET A 1 38.27 4.55 17.83
C MET A 1 37.39 3.35 18.18
N LYS A 2 37.54 2.72 19.35
CA LYS A 2 36.74 1.52 19.72
C LYS A 2 35.77 1.72 20.88
N ALA A 3 35.96 2.75 21.71
CA ALA A 3 35.10 3.06 22.86
C ALA A 3 34.95 4.58 23.04
N ILE A 4 33.81 5.00 23.58
CA ILE A 4 33.56 6.36 24.05
C ILE A 4 34.34 6.55 25.37
N THR A 5 35.12 7.61 25.48
CA THR A 5 35.91 7.92 26.68
C THR A 5 35.23 9.02 27.51
N GLU A 6 35.58 9.13 28.80
CA GLU A 6 35.08 10.23 29.65
C GLU A 6 35.51 11.60 29.13
N GLU A 7 36.72 11.74 28.60
CA GLU A 7 37.18 12.99 27.99
C GLU A 7 36.28 13.43 26.82
N MET A 8 35.82 12.48 26.00
CA MET A 8 34.85 12.77 24.94
C MET A 8 33.50 13.20 25.52
N LEU A 9 33.00 12.49 26.54
CA LEU A 9 31.74 12.80 27.19
C LEU A 9 31.76 14.19 27.84
N ASP A 10 32.86 14.57 28.49
CA ASP A 10 33.04 15.90 29.06
C ASP A 10 32.99 16.98 27.98
N GLY A 11 33.64 16.73 26.82
CA GLY A 11 33.53 17.61 25.66
C GLY A 11 32.08 17.73 25.15
N PHE A 12 31.35 16.61 25.06
CA PHE A 12 29.95 16.61 24.62
C PHE A 12 29.03 17.36 25.59
N ARG A 13 29.22 17.15 26.91
CA ARG A 13 28.48 17.84 27.97
C ARG A 13 28.69 19.35 27.88
N GLN A 14 29.94 19.79 27.75
CA GLN A 14 30.26 21.21 27.63
C GLN A 14 29.62 21.83 26.37
N ALA A 15 29.67 21.12 25.23
CA ALA A 15 29.02 21.59 24.00
C ALA A 15 27.50 21.73 24.20
N TYR A 16 26.83 20.73 24.76
CA TYR A 16 25.39 20.76 25.05
C TYR A 16 25.00 21.87 26.04
N GLU A 17 25.70 21.97 27.18
CA GLU A 17 25.39 22.95 28.23
C GLU A 17 25.60 24.40 27.77
N SER A 18 26.49 24.62 26.80
CA SER A 18 26.73 25.94 26.21
C SER A 18 25.76 26.32 25.08
N ASP A 19 24.98 25.36 24.56
CA ASP A 19 23.97 25.62 23.55
C ASP A 19 22.58 25.88 24.18
N SER A 20 22.21 27.16 24.26
CA SER A 20 20.92 27.57 24.81
C SER A 20 19.72 27.01 24.02
N HIS A 21 19.88 26.73 22.72
CA HIS A 21 18.82 26.13 21.92
C HIS A 21 18.53 24.71 22.40
N SER A 22 19.55 23.84 22.45
CA SER A 22 19.45 22.47 22.94
C SER A 22 18.84 22.39 24.35
N VAL A 23 19.30 23.24 25.27
CA VAL A 23 18.77 23.27 26.65
C VAL A 23 17.30 23.69 26.70
N THR A 24 16.89 24.64 25.85
CA THR A 24 15.49 25.10 25.77
C THR A 24 14.60 24.03 25.15
N MET A 25 15.02 23.44 24.03
CA MET A 25 14.30 22.37 23.37
C MET A 25 14.14 21.14 24.26
N HIS A 26 15.14 20.81 25.11
CA HIS A 26 15.00 19.75 26.10
C HIS A 26 13.76 19.97 27.01
N ALA A 27 13.57 21.19 27.52
CA ALA A 27 12.43 21.50 28.38
C ALA A 27 11.08 21.39 27.63
N ALA A 28 11.03 21.80 26.36
CA ALA A 28 9.83 21.69 25.53
C ALA A 28 9.48 20.22 25.20
N CYS A 29 10.48 19.45 24.75
CA CYS A 29 10.35 18.04 24.40
C CYS A 29 10.04 17.15 25.63
N ALA A 30 10.36 17.59 26.85
CA ALA A 30 10.11 16.81 28.06
C ALA A 30 8.61 16.58 28.35
N ARG A 31 7.70 17.32 27.72
CA ARG A 31 6.24 17.23 27.98
C ARG A 31 5.36 17.26 26.73
N THR A 32 5.95 17.28 25.53
CA THR A 32 5.23 17.39 24.26
C THR A 32 5.74 16.34 23.30
N GLU A 33 4.85 15.77 22.48
CA GLU A 33 5.27 14.86 21.41
C GLU A 33 6.15 15.61 20.41
N LEU A 34 7.23 14.97 19.92
CA LEU A 34 8.19 15.65 19.05
C LEU A 34 7.53 16.16 17.76
N LYS A 35 6.61 15.37 17.21
CA LYS A 35 5.90 15.67 15.98
C LYS A 35 5.04 16.93 16.08
N ASP A 36 4.43 17.17 17.24
CA ASP A 36 3.65 18.38 17.50
C ASP A 36 4.55 19.62 17.62
N LEU A 37 5.78 19.44 18.11
CA LEU A 37 6.74 20.54 18.26
C LEU A 37 7.37 20.96 16.94
N VAL A 38 7.58 20.02 16.00
CA VAL A 38 8.19 20.32 14.70
C VAL A 38 7.20 20.81 13.67
N PHE A 39 5.89 20.61 13.90
CA PHE A 39 4.86 20.96 12.93
C PHE A 39 4.71 22.48 12.79
N ASP A 40 4.88 22.99 11.57
CA ASP A 40 4.63 24.38 11.21
C ASP A 40 3.25 24.51 10.52
N PRO A 41 2.23 25.03 11.22
CA PRO A 41 0.89 25.18 10.65
C PRO A 41 0.83 26.23 9.53
N ASP A 42 1.75 27.21 9.49
CA ASP A 42 1.76 28.24 8.44
C ASP A 42 2.26 27.67 7.11
N GLN A 43 3.16 26.69 7.15
CA GLN A 43 3.60 25.94 5.98
C GLN A 43 2.49 25.01 5.49
N ALA A 44 1.90 24.23 6.40
CA ALA A 44 0.79 23.33 6.09
C ALA A 44 -0.41 24.07 5.47
N ALA A 45 -0.70 25.30 5.94
CA ALA A 45 -1.78 26.12 5.41
C ALA A 45 -1.60 26.50 3.93
N ARG A 46 -0.36 26.54 3.41
CA ARG A 46 -0.09 26.87 1.99
C ARG A 46 -0.59 25.80 1.03
N LEU A 47 -0.76 24.57 1.51
CA LEU A 47 -1.29 23.47 0.73
C LEU A 47 -2.83 23.44 0.69
N LYS A 48 -3.50 24.30 1.49
CA LYS A 48 -4.97 24.41 1.46
C LYS A 48 -5.39 25.22 0.23
N GLY A 49 -6.29 24.68 -0.60
CA GLY A 49 -6.79 25.37 -1.78
C GLY A 49 -7.49 24.46 -2.78
N GLY A 50 -7.99 25.04 -3.87
CA GLY A 50 -8.61 24.28 -4.96
C GLY A 50 -7.57 23.54 -5.80
N TYR A 51 -8.05 22.59 -6.61
CA TYR A 51 -7.23 21.79 -7.53
C TYR A 51 -7.58 22.13 -8.99
N THR A 52 -6.57 22.15 -9.86
CA THR A 52 -6.73 22.45 -11.29
C THR A 52 -7.49 21.33 -12.01
N TYR A 53 -7.15 20.09 -11.68
CA TYR A 53 -7.88 18.90 -12.10
C TYR A 53 -8.27 18.12 -10.86
N GLU A 54 -9.55 17.80 -10.75
CA GLU A 54 -10.09 17.04 -9.63
C GLU A 54 -11.06 15.99 -10.16
N VAL A 55 -10.82 14.74 -9.77
CA VAL A 55 -11.68 13.60 -10.03
C VAL A 55 -12.71 13.56 -8.92
N LYS A 56 -13.99 13.63 -9.30
CA LYS A 56 -15.07 13.48 -8.33
C LYS A 56 -15.09 12.04 -7.82
N THR A 57 -14.95 11.86 -6.52
CA THR A 57 -15.17 10.58 -5.82
C THR A 57 -16.27 10.71 -4.77
N HIS A 58 -16.82 9.58 -4.31
CA HIS A 58 -18.04 9.52 -3.50
C HIS A 58 -17.83 8.74 -2.19
N GLY A 59 -18.12 9.40 -1.07
CA GLY A 59 -17.97 8.83 0.27
C GLY A 59 -16.51 8.56 0.66
N ILE A 60 -16.28 8.16 1.90
CA ILE A 60 -14.96 7.75 2.39
C ILE A 60 -15.04 6.32 2.94
N THR A 61 -13.93 5.60 2.87
CA THR A 61 -13.80 4.26 3.44
C THR A 61 -12.90 4.25 4.66
N ALA A 62 -13.03 3.19 5.47
CA ALA A 62 -12.23 3.01 6.68
C ALA A 62 -11.76 1.56 6.77
N GLN A 63 -10.46 1.33 6.57
CA GLN A 63 -9.83 0.01 6.76
C GLN A 63 -9.67 -0.37 8.23
N LYS A 64 -9.81 0.62 9.14
CA LYS A 64 -9.63 0.48 10.59
C LYS A 64 -8.24 -0.08 10.94
N LYS A 65 -8.12 -0.97 11.93
CA LYS A 65 -6.86 -1.51 12.43
C LYS A 65 -6.45 -2.76 11.63
N SER A 66 -6.29 -2.57 10.32
CA SER A 66 -5.83 -3.59 9.39
C SER A 66 -4.90 -2.98 8.34
N GLY A 67 -4.03 -3.79 7.74
CA GLY A 67 -3.08 -3.35 6.71
C GLY A 67 -3.63 -3.50 5.28
N ARG A 68 -4.92 -3.19 5.06
CA ARG A 68 -5.65 -3.44 3.80
C ARG A 68 -5.68 -2.23 2.86
N CYS A 69 -4.82 -1.24 3.06
CA CYS A 69 -4.82 0.02 2.32
C CYS A 69 -4.78 -0.15 0.80
N TRP A 70 -3.92 -1.04 0.30
CA TRP A 70 -3.79 -1.41 -1.11
C TRP A 70 -5.13 -1.82 -1.72
N ALA A 71 -5.81 -2.79 -1.09
CA ALA A 71 -7.12 -3.25 -1.52
C ALA A 71 -8.19 -2.16 -1.41
N PHE A 72 -8.21 -1.37 -0.33
CA PHE A 72 -9.17 -0.27 -0.20
C PHE A 72 -8.97 0.79 -1.29
N ALA A 73 -7.74 1.16 -1.63
CA ALA A 73 -7.44 2.09 -2.71
C ALA A 73 -7.90 1.53 -4.07
N ALA A 74 -7.64 0.25 -4.37
CA ALA A 74 -8.09 -0.39 -5.61
C ALA A 74 -9.63 -0.45 -5.68
N LEU A 75 -10.28 -0.86 -4.59
CA LEU A 75 -11.74 -0.91 -4.47
C LEU A 75 -12.37 0.49 -4.55
N ASN A 76 -11.72 1.53 -4.02
CA ASN A 76 -12.18 2.92 -4.15
C ASN A 76 -12.10 3.41 -5.60
N MET A 77 -11.13 2.95 -6.38
CA MET A 77 -11.12 3.25 -7.81
C MET A 77 -12.24 2.51 -8.55
N MET A 78 -12.50 1.24 -8.21
CA MET A 78 -13.52 0.42 -8.87
C MET A 78 -14.95 0.83 -8.49
N ARG A 79 -15.21 1.23 -7.24
CA ARG A 79 -16.56 1.60 -6.77
C ARG A 79 -17.14 2.78 -7.54
N GLU A 80 -16.32 3.74 -7.96
CA GLU A 80 -16.77 4.90 -8.74
C GLU A 80 -17.45 4.50 -10.06
N ARG A 81 -17.04 3.37 -10.65
CA ARG A 81 -17.69 2.82 -11.86
C ARG A 81 -19.08 2.26 -11.53
N VAL A 82 -19.22 1.56 -10.40
CA VAL A 82 -20.53 1.07 -9.94
C VAL A 82 -21.46 2.23 -9.62
N ILE A 83 -20.96 3.22 -8.88
CA ILE A 83 -21.70 4.44 -8.50
C ILE A 83 -22.24 5.14 -9.75
N LYS A 84 -21.37 5.36 -10.75
CA LYS A 84 -21.77 5.98 -12.02
C LYS A 84 -22.76 5.13 -12.81
N LYS A 85 -22.57 3.81 -12.87
CA LYS A 85 -23.40 2.90 -13.69
C LYS A 85 -24.78 2.67 -13.09
N CYS A 86 -24.88 2.66 -11.77
CA CYS A 86 -26.11 2.42 -11.02
C CYS A 86 -26.82 3.71 -10.58
N GLY A 87 -26.20 4.88 -10.77
CA GLY A 87 -26.74 6.17 -10.33
C GLY A 87 -26.87 6.23 -8.80
N LEU A 88 -25.81 5.84 -8.08
CA LEU A 88 -25.77 5.83 -6.61
C LEU A 88 -25.17 7.13 -6.06
N ASP A 89 -25.54 7.48 -4.84
CA ASP A 89 -24.88 8.59 -4.10
C ASP A 89 -23.71 8.11 -3.23
N ASP A 90 -23.79 6.87 -2.75
CA ASP A 90 -22.73 6.18 -2.00
C ASP A 90 -22.76 4.68 -2.30
N PHE A 91 -21.58 4.07 -2.36
CA PHE A 91 -21.41 2.63 -2.55
C PHE A 91 -20.01 2.21 -2.07
N GLN A 92 -19.93 1.01 -1.51
CA GLN A 92 -18.66 0.40 -1.12
C GLN A 92 -18.61 -1.05 -1.59
N LEU A 93 -17.43 -1.44 -2.07
CA LEU A 93 -17.08 -2.84 -2.30
C LEU A 93 -16.55 -3.46 -1.00
N SER A 94 -16.68 -4.78 -0.88
CA SER A 94 -16.25 -5.50 0.32
C SER A 94 -14.73 -5.67 0.37
N GLY A 95 -14.08 -4.89 1.24
CA GLY A 95 -12.68 -5.11 1.60
C GLY A 95 -12.47 -6.44 2.35
N ASN A 96 -13.47 -6.91 3.09
CA ASN A 96 -13.45 -8.22 3.75
C ASN A 96 -13.40 -9.40 2.75
N TYR A 97 -14.15 -9.32 1.65
CA TYR A 97 -14.17 -10.36 0.60
C TYR A 97 -12.79 -10.56 -0.04
N LEU A 98 -12.12 -9.47 -0.44
CA LEU A 98 -10.75 -9.57 -0.99
C LEU A 98 -9.75 -9.99 0.09
N ALA A 99 -9.88 -9.48 1.31
CA ALA A 99 -8.97 -9.84 2.41
C ALA A 99 -9.02 -11.33 2.79
N PHE A 100 -10.17 -11.99 2.63
CA PHE A 100 -10.29 -13.44 2.77
C PHE A 100 -9.43 -14.16 1.74
N TYR A 101 -9.68 -13.93 0.45
CA TYR A 101 -8.96 -14.64 -0.62
C TYR A 101 -7.47 -14.30 -0.65
N ASP A 102 -7.10 -13.06 -0.35
CA ASP A 102 -5.72 -12.64 -0.17
C ASP A 102 -4.97 -13.53 0.84
N LYS A 103 -5.53 -13.73 2.03
CA LYS A 103 -4.87 -14.51 3.09
C LYS A 103 -4.80 -15.99 2.76
N LEU A 104 -5.84 -16.53 2.11
CA LEU A 104 -5.86 -17.91 1.67
C LEU A 104 -4.80 -18.16 0.59
N GLU A 105 -4.69 -17.27 -0.39
CA GLU A 105 -3.69 -17.37 -1.46
C GLU A 105 -2.27 -17.17 -0.94
N LYS A 106 -2.05 -16.20 -0.05
CA LYS A 106 -0.77 -16.01 0.63
C LYS A 106 -0.37 -17.22 1.47
N ALA A 107 -1.32 -17.87 2.13
CA ALA A 107 -1.07 -19.12 2.83
C ALA A 107 -0.68 -20.25 1.87
N ASN A 108 -1.34 -20.34 0.72
CA ASN A 108 -0.98 -21.29 -0.33
C ASN A 108 0.45 -21.03 -0.84
N ASN A 109 0.77 -19.78 -1.19
CA ASN A 109 2.09 -19.37 -1.64
C ASN A 109 3.18 -19.62 -0.58
N PHE A 110 2.91 -19.28 0.69
CA PHE A 110 3.81 -19.60 1.80
C PHE A 110 4.16 -21.10 1.82
N LEU A 111 3.16 -21.97 1.74
CA LEU A 111 3.37 -23.42 1.80
C LEU A 111 4.10 -23.93 0.55
N ASP A 112 3.82 -23.35 -0.61
CA ASP A 112 4.51 -23.68 -1.87
C ASP A 112 6.00 -23.30 -1.80
N LEU A 113 6.32 -22.07 -1.41
CA LEU A 113 7.70 -21.62 -1.19
C LEU A 113 8.44 -22.46 -0.15
N VAL A 114 7.76 -22.97 0.88
CA VAL A 114 8.37 -23.91 1.82
C VAL A 114 8.73 -25.23 1.15
N VAL A 115 7.86 -25.77 0.30
CA VAL A 115 8.09 -27.02 -0.43
C VAL A 115 9.25 -26.85 -1.41
N GLU A 116 9.26 -25.76 -2.18
CA GLU A 116 10.31 -25.43 -3.13
C GLU A 116 11.70 -25.28 -2.49
N ASN A 117 11.73 -24.80 -1.24
CA ASN A 117 12.97 -24.51 -0.51
C ASN A 117 13.22 -25.50 0.65
N ALA A 118 12.58 -26.68 0.63
CA ALA A 118 12.60 -27.62 1.75
C ALA A 118 14.00 -28.19 2.06
N ASP A 119 14.85 -28.28 1.05
CA ASP A 119 16.24 -28.77 1.12
C ASP A 119 17.21 -27.73 1.72
N LYS A 120 16.90 -26.44 1.60
CA LYS A 120 17.73 -25.34 2.13
C LYS A 120 17.81 -25.33 3.66
N PRO A 121 18.94 -24.93 4.26
CA PRO A 121 19.05 -24.79 5.71
C PRO A 121 18.19 -23.63 6.23
N LEU A 122 17.91 -23.60 7.54
CA LEU A 122 17.00 -22.60 8.11
C LEU A 122 17.58 -21.18 8.14
N ASP A 123 18.90 -21.05 8.11
CA ASP A 123 19.66 -19.79 8.01
C ASP A 123 19.96 -19.39 6.56
N ASP A 124 19.39 -20.10 5.57
CA ASP A 124 19.36 -19.62 4.19
C ASP A 124 18.45 -18.39 4.09
N ARG A 125 18.87 -17.38 3.33
CA ARG A 125 18.16 -16.11 3.20
C ARG A 125 16.73 -16.25 2.68
N MET A 126 16.47 -17.21 1.78
CA MET A 126 15.12 -17.49 1.30
C MET A 126 14.29 -18.16 2.40
N MET A 127 14.85 -19.10 3.15
CA MET A 127 14.14 -19.71 4.28
C MET A 127 13.86 -18.72 5.40
N GLU A 128 14.82 -17.84 5.74
CA GLU A 128 14.59 -16.74 6.67
C GLU A 128 13.47 -15.82 6.18
N TYR A 129 13.46 -15.49 4.88
CA TYR A 129 12.41 -14.70 4.27
C TYR A 129 11.04 -15.37 4.38
N VAL A 130 10.91 -16.62 3.94
CA VAL A 130 9.65 -17.38 3.99
C VAL A 130 9.15 -17.50 5.43
N LEU A 131 10.04 -17.82 6.38
CA LEU A 131 9.66 -18.01 7.78
C LEU A 131 9.31 -16.72 8.53
N LYS A 132 9.58 -15.54 7.97
CA LYS A 132 8.99 -14.28 8.46
C LYS A 132 7.46 -14.33 8.36
N GLY A 133 6.89 -15.10 7.44
CA GLY A 133 5.47 -15.12 7.17
C GLY A 133 5.04 -13.90 6.37
N PHE A 134 3.74 -13.65 6.31
CA PHE A 134 3.18 -12.52 5.56
C PHE A 134 2.32 -11.61 6.44
N HIS A 135 2.04 -10.42 5.92
CA HIS A 135 1.17 -9.40 6.51
C HIS A 135 -0.01 -9.09 5.58
N ASP A 136 -0.92 -8.23 6.03
CA ASP A 136 -2.11 -7.83 5.25
C ASP A 136 -1.79 -7.10 3.94
N GLY A 137 -0.64 -6.43 3.87
CA GLY A 137 -0.27 -5.55 2.77
C GLY A 137 -0.09 -6.31 1.44
N GLY A 138 -0.21 -5.59 0.35
CA GLY A 138 -0.14 -6.12 -1.00
C GLY A 138 0.14 -5.03 -2.02
N TYR A 139 0.29 -5.45 -3.28
CA TYR A 139 0.53 -4.59 -4.44
C TYR A 139 -0.68 -4.58 -5.36
N TRP A 140 -0.72 -3.62 -6.28
CA TRP A 140 -1.76 -3.54 -7.32
C TRP A 140 -1.97 -4.86 -8.07
N ASP A 141 -0.90 -5.50 -8.53
CA ASP A 141 -0.96 -6.76 -9.28
C ASP A 141 -1.69 -7.87 -8.50
N MET A 142 -1.57 -7.89 -7.17
CA MET A 142 -2.28 -8.85 -6.33
C MET A 142 -3.78 -8.56 -6.26
N ASP A 143 -4.20 -7.29 -6.24
CA ASP A 143 -5.61 -6.93 -6.33
C ASP A 143 -6.16 -7.39 -7.68
N VAL A 144 -5.40 -7.17 -8.76
CA VAL A 144 -5.76 -7.62 -10.10
C VAL A 144 -5.97 -9.13 -10.15
N ASP A 145 -5.02 -9.91 -9.62
CA ASP A 145 -5.11 -11.36 -9.62
C ASP A 145 -6.30 -11.87 -8.81
N LEU A 146 -6.52 -11.30 -7.62
CA LEU A 146 -7.65 -11.66 -6.76
C LEU A 146 -8.99 -11.32 -7.42
N VAL A 147 -9.13 -10.13 -8.01
CA VAL A 147 -10.36 -9.70 -8.67
C VAL A 147 -10.62 -10.55 -9.92
N LYS A 148 -9.59 -10.90 -10.71
CA LYS A 148 -9.76 -11.78 -11.88
C LYS A 148 -10.13 -13.21 -11.46
N LYS A 149 -9.53 -13.73 -10.38
CA LYS A 149 -9.76 -15.10 -9.91
C LYS A 149 -11.05 -15.28 -9.12
N TYR A 150 -11.46 -14.28 -8.34
CA TYR A 150 -12.58 -14.37 -7.39
C TYR A 150 -13.68 -13.35 -7.61
N GLY A 151 -13.49 -12.33 -8.45
CA GLY A 151 -14.45 -11.24 -8.63
C GLY A 151 -14.45 -10.29 -7.43
N ILE A 152 -15.51 -9.50 -7.32
CA ILE A 152 -15.73 -8.55 -6.22
C ILE A 152 -17.21 -8.52 -5.86
N VAL A 153 -17.52 -8.05 -4.65
CA VAL A 153 -18.90 -7.98 -4.15
C VAL A 153 -19.17 -6.64 -3.47
N PRO A 154 -20.42 -6.17 -3.45
CA PRO A 154 -20.83 -5.07 -2.58
C PRO A 154 -20.51 -5.38 -1.11
N LYS A 155 -20.19 -4.34 -0.33
CA LYS A 155 -20.01 -4.48 1.13
C LYS A 155 -21.24 -5.07 1.83
N SER A 156 -22.45 -4.84 1.29
CA SER A 156 -23.68 -5.44 1.82
C SER A 156 -23.76 -6.96 1.64
N ALA A 157 -23.12 -7.51 0.60
CA ALA A 157 -23.11 -8.95 0.33
C ALA A 157 -22.11 -9.71 1.23
N MET A 158 -20.99 -9.07 1.59
CA MET A 158 -20.06 -9.57 2.60
C MET A 158 -19.58 -8.41 3.49
N PRO A 159 -20.24 -8.18 4.64
CA PRO A 159 -19.90 -7.06 5.50
C PRO A 159 -18.57 -7.27 6.23
N GLU A 160 -18.07 -6.21 6.85
CA GLU A 160 -16.94 -6.30 7.78
C GLU A 160 -17.33 -7.09 9.03
N THR A 161 -16.34 -7.78 9.61
CA THR A 161 -16.41 -8.37 10.94
C THR A 161 -15.49 -7.58 11.88
N TYR A 162 -15.57 -7.86 13.19
CA TYR A 162 -14.58 -7.28 14.11
C TYR A 162 -13.14 -7.62 13.68
N GLN A 163 -12.89 -8.84 13.20
CA GLN A 163 -11.54 -9.30 12.87
C GLN A 163 -11.05 -8.77 11.51
N SER A 164 -11.94 -8.51 10.55
CA SER A 164 -11.54 -7.83 9.31
C SER A 164 -11.08 -6.40 9.59
N GLU A 165 -11.66 -5.74 10.60
CA GLU A 165 -11.25 -4.41 11.06
C GLU A 165 -10.08 -4.41 12.06
N HIS A 166 -9.66 -5.58 12.58
CA HIS A 166 -8.66 -5.75 13.65
C HIS A 166 -7.78 -7.01 13.45
N THR A 167 -7.01 -7.03 12.37
CA THR A 167 -6.40 -8.26 11.83
C THR A 167 -5.15 -8.76 12.57
N GLU A 168 -4.48 -7.92 13.39
CA GLU A 168 -3.18 -8.21 13.99
C GLU A 168 -3.14 -9.57 14.71
N LEU A 169 -4.13 -9.83 15.58
CA LEU A 169 -4.19 -11.06 16.36
C LEU A 169 -4.40 -12.29 15.46
N PHE A 170 -5.30 -12.19 14.49
CA PHE A 170 -5.55 -13.27 13.54
C PHE A 170 -4.30 -13.57 12.71
N MET A 171 -3.66 -12.55 12.16
CA MET A 171 -2.43 -12.69 11.38
C MET A 171 -1.30 -13.34 12.17
N ARG A 172 -1.16 -13.02 13.46
CA ARG A 172 -0.19 -13.67 14.34
C ARG A 172 -0.48 -15.17 14.50
N MET A 173 -1.75 -15.54 14.65
CA MET A 173 -2.15 -16.95 14.80
C MET A 173 -2.05 -17.72 13.49
N LEU A 174 -2.42 -17.11 12.36
CA LEU A 174 -2.27 -17.69 11.03
C LEU A 174 -0.80 -17.99 10.74
N ASN A 175 0.09 -17.01 10.90
CA ASN A 175 1.53 -17.21 10.72
C ASN A 175 2.12 -18.25 11.69
N ARG A 176 1.55 -18.43 12.89
CA ARG A 176 1.97 -19.52 13.80
C ARG A 176 1.60 -20.89 13.25
N VAL A 177 0.41 -21.05 12.69
CA VAL A 177 -0.02 -22.30 12.04
C VAL A 177 0.84 -22.58 10.82
N LEU A 178 1.07 -21.58 9.96
CA LEU A 178 1.90 -21.74 8.76
C LEU A 178 3.34 -22.15 9.09
N ARG A 179 3.97 -21.57 10.12
CA ARG A 179 5.32 -22.00 10.55
C ARG A 179 5.34 -23.43 11.13
N LYS A 180 4.28 -23.83 11.85
CA LYS A 180 4.10 -25.23 12.30
C LYS A 180 4.02 -26.16 11.10
N ASP A 181 3.22 -25.79 10.10
CA ASP A 181 3.02 -26.56 8.87
C ASP A 181 4.30 -26.62 8.03
N ALA A 182 5.08 -25.53 7.98
CA ALA A 182 6.37 -25.52 7.32
C ALA A 182 7.34 -26.56 7.89
N CYS A 183 7.40 -26.67 9.22
CA CYS A 183 8.21 -27.68 9.90
C CYS A 183 7.79 -29.11 9.50
N ILE A 184 6.47 -29.37 9.46
CA ILE A 184 5.91 -30.68 9.10
C ILE A 184 6.26 -31.02 7.64
N LEU A 185 5.98 -30.12 6.70
CA LEU A 185 6.24 -30.32 5.27
C LEU A 185 7.72 -30.58 4.99
N ARG A 186 8.61 -29.79 5.58
CA ARG A 186 10.06 -29.97 5.42
C ARG A 186 10.55 -31.32 5.92
N ASN A 187 10.04 -31.78 7.07
CA ASN A 187 10.42 -33.09 7.61
C ASN A 187 9.88 -34.23 6.72
N MET A 188 8.65 -34.10 6.21
CA MET A 188 8.09 -35.08 5.28
C MET A 188 8.89 -35.18 3.99
N ILE A 189 9.31 -34.06 3.41
CA ILE A 189 10.13 -34.03 2.19
C ILE A 189 11.51 -34.66 2.46
N LYS A 190 12.13 -34.37 3.60
CA LYS A 190 13.39 -35.02 4.02
C LYS A 190 13.25 -36.54 4.20
N ASP A 191 12.08 -37.00 4.64
CA ASP A 191 11.73 -38.43 4.72
C ASP A 191 11.37 -39.05 3.35
N GLY A 192 11.40 -38.28 2.26
CA GLY A 192 11.02 -38.75 0.92
C GLY A 192 9.52 -39.01 0.73
N LYS A 193 8.66 -38.36 1.53
CA LYS A 193 7.20 -38.51 1.47
C LYS A 193 6.58 -37.47 0.52
N ASP A 194 5.49 -37.86 -0.13
CA ASP A 194 4.60 -36.93 -0.83
C ASP A 194 3.86 -36.03 0.17
N VAL A 195 3.74 -34.75 -0.16
CA VAL A 195 3.18 -33.71 0.71
C VAL A 195 1.88 -33.11 0.20
N GLU A 196 1.47 -33.40 -1.04
CA GLU A 196 0.34 -32.72 -1.71
C GLU A 196 -0.97 -32.79 -0.89
N GLU A 197 -1.36 -34.00 -0.46
CA GLU A 197 -2.57 -34.18 0.35
C GLU A 197 -2.44 -33.52 1.73
N THR A 198 -1.24 -33.47 2.29
CA THR A 198 -1.00 -32.79 3.57
C THR A 198 -1.15 -31.27 3.40
N ARG A 199 -0.57 -30.69 2.35
CA ARG A 199 -0.68 -29.26 2.02
C ARG A 199 -2.14 -28.86 1.80
N LYS A 200 -2.91 -29.68 1.06
CA LYS A 200 -4.35 -29.48 0.87
C LYS A 200 -5.13 -29.44 2.18
N ASN A 201 -4.82 -30.34 3.12
CA ASN A 201 -5.47 -30.37 4.43
C ASN A 201 -5.07 -29.17 5.30
N MET A 202 -3.82 -28.70 5.21
CA MET A 202 -3.36 -27.47 5.87
C MET A 202 -4.11 -26.25 5.33
N LEU A 203 -4.31 -26.14 4.03
CA LEU A 203 -5.11 -25.06 3.43
C LEU A 203 -6.59 -25.14 3.82
N ALA A 204 -7.16 -26.34 3.95
CA ALA A 204 -8.51 -26.50 4.49
C ALA A 204 -8.62 -26.06 5.96
N GLU A 205 -7.55 -26.18 6.74
CA GLU A 205 -7.47 -25.62 8.11
C GLU A 205 -7.40 -24.09 8.08
N VAL A 206 -6.59 -23.49 7.20
CA VAL A 206 -6.54 -22.03 6.99
C VAL A 206 -7.90 -21.48 6.57
N TYR A 207 -8.53 -22.07 5.55
CA TYR A 207 -9.87 -21.68 5.08
C TYR A 207 -10.90 -21.69 6.21
N ARG A 208 -10.87 -22.74 7.06
CA ARG A 208 -11.76 -22.83 8.22
C ARG A 208 -11.48 -21.73 9.25
N MET A 209 -10.21 -21.43 9.52
CA MET A 209 -9.83 -20.33 10.41
C MET A 209 -10.37 -18.99 9.90
N GLU A 210 -10.23 -18.72 8.60
CA GLU A 210 -10.72 -17.50 7.95
C GLU A 210 -12.25 -17.43 7.98
N CYS A 211 -12.96 -18.51 7.67
CA CYS A 211 -14.43 -18.53 7.73
C CYS A 211 -14.96 -18.18 9.13
N ILE A 212 -14.25 -18.61 10.20
CA ILE A 212 -14.63 -18.29 11.59
C ILE A 212 -14.54 -16.79 11.88
N VAL A 213 -13.55 -16.09 11.30
CA VAL A 213 -13.26 -14.69 11.65
C VAL A 213 -13.77 -13.67 10.64
N PHE A 214 -13.84 -14.02 9.36
CA PHE A 214 -14.25 -13.14 8.26
C PHE A 214 -15.62 -13.50 7.69
N GLY A 215 -16.13 -14.70 7.97
CA GLY A 215 -17.32 -15.26 7.32
C GLY A 215 -16.98 -16.02 6.03
N GLU A 216 -17.85 -16.95 5.64
CA GLU A 216 -17.68 -17.68 4.37
C GLU A 216 -17.97 -16.73 3.18
N PRO A 217 -17.08 -16.63 2.18
CA PRO A 217 -17.32 -15.80 1.02
C PRO A 217 -18.56 -16.23 0.24
N VAL A 218 -19.38 -15.24 -0.15
CA VAL A 218 -20.59 -15.48 -0.94
C VAL A 218 -20.25 -16.02 -2.33
N LYS A 219 -21.01 -17.02 -2.79
CA LYS A 219 -20.89 -17.58 -4.15
C LYS A 219 -21.82 -16.90 -5.14
N GLN A 220 -22.98 -16.49 -4.64
CA GLN A 220 -24.01 -15.70 -5.33
C GLN A 220 -24.67 -14.79 -4.30
N PHE A 221 -25.15 -13.64 -4.74
CA PHE A 221 -25.88 -12.69 -3.91
C PHE A 221 -26.90 -11.92 -4.76
N ASP A 222 -27.84 -11.28 -4.09
CA ASP A 222 -28.77 -10.36 -4.74
C ASP A 222 -28.23 -8.94 -4.57
N PHE A 223 -28.18 -8.18 -5.66
CA PHE A 223 -27.79 -6.78 -5.63
C PHE A 223 -29.01 -5.89 -5.91
N SER A 224 -29.55 -5.30 -4.85
CA SER A 224 -30.67 -4.37 -4.89
C SER A 224 -30.21 -2.96 -4.59
N TRP A 225 -30.66 -1.98 -5.36
CA TRP A 225 -30.35 -0.58 -5.11
C TRP A 225 -31.47 0.36 -5.57
N GLN A 226 -31.41 1.61 -5.09
CA GLN A 226 -32.25 2.70 -5.57
C GLN A 226 -31.34 3.70 -6.30
N ASP A 227 -31.72 4.08 -7.52
CA ASP A 227 -31.00 5.11 -8.26
C ASP A 227 -31.38 6.54 -7.81
N GLN A 228 -30.69 7.54 -8.37
CA GLN A 228 -30.94 8.97 -8.11
C GLN A 228 -32.37 9.44 -8.45
N ASP A 229 -33.10 8.73 -9.31
CA ASP A 229 -34.51 9.03 -9.65
C ASP A 229 -35.49 8.35 -8.69
N GLY A 230 -34.98 7.59 -7.70
CA GLY A 230 -35.78 6.85 -6.74
C GLY A 230 -36.31 5.53 -7.26
N MET A 231 -35.86 5.03 -8.41
CA MET A 231 -36.29 3.75 -8.97
C MET A 231 -35.51 2.60 -8.32
N CYS A 232 -36.23 1.55 -7.94
CA CYS A 232 -35.63 0.33 -7.41
C CYS A 232 -35.18 -0.59 -8.56
N HIS A 233 -33.98 -1.13 -8.42
CA HIS A 233 -33.39 -2.11 -9.32
C HIS A 233 -32.92 -3.32 -8.52
N ASP A 234 -32.97 -4.48 -9.15
CA ASP A 234 -32.55 -5.75 -8.56
C ASP A 234 -31.78 -6.58 -9.58
N ASP A 235 -30.73 -7.26 -9.11
CA ASP A 235 -29.98 -8.26 -9.86
C ASP A 235 -29.78 -9.49 -9.00
N PHE A 236 -30.59 -10.52 -9.26
CA PHE A 236 -30.72 -11.68 -8.38
C PHE A 236 -29.71 -12.78 -8.74
N GLY A 237 -29.12 -13.40 -7.71
CA GLY A 237 -28.24 -14.56 -7.86
C GLY A 237 -26.96 -14.31 -8.66
N ILE A 238 -26.50 -13.06 -8.73
CA ILE A 238 -25.28 -12.71 -9.46
C ILE A 238 -24.05 -13.25 -8.72
N THR A 239 -23.09 -13.79 -9.48
CA THR A 239 -21.80 -14.20 -8.91
C THR A 239 -20.86 -12.99 -8.78
N PRO A 240 -19.85 -13.05 -7.89
CA PRO A 240 -18.84 -11.99 -7.75
C PRO A 240 -18.12 -11.62 -9.07
N LYS A 241 -17.88 -12.59 -9.96
CA LYS A 241 -17.25 -12.34 -11.26
C LYS A 241 -18.19 -11.66 -12.24
N GLU A 242 -19.44 -12.11 -12.29
CA GLU A 242 -20.46 -11.45 -13.10
C GLU A 242 -20.70 -10.02 -12.61
N PHE A 243 -20.68 -9.79 -11.30
CA PHE A 243 -20.81 -8.45 -10.72
C PHE A 243 -19.68 -7.54 -11.18
N PHE A 244 -18.42 -8.00 -11.12
CA PHE A 244 -17.27 -7.26 -11.65
C PHE A 244 -17.46 -6.90 -13.14
N ALA A 245 -17.76 -7.91 -13.97
CA ALA A 245 -17.92 -7.73 -15.41
C ALA A 245 -19.11 -6.81 -15.75
N LYS A 246 -20.21 -6.89 -15.00
CA LYS A 246 -21.43 -6.12 -15.26
C LYS A 246 -21.37 -4.71 -14.70
N TYR A 247 -20.83 -4.47 -13.51
CA TYR A 247 -20.94 -3.17 -12.84
C TYR A 247 -19.64 -2.36 -12.80
N VAL A 248 -18.48 -3.02 -12.82
CA VAL A 248 -17.19 -2.33 -12.87
C VAL A 248 -16.69 -2.25 -14.32
N ASP A 249 -16.68 -3.37 -15.05
CA ASP A 249 -16.34 -3.41 -16.48
C ASP A 249 -14.99 -2.73 -16.80
N LEU A 250 -13.96 -3.10 -16.04
CA LEU A 250 -12.63 -2.51 -16.13
C LEU A 250 -11.62 -3.57 -16.61
N ASP A 251 -10.85 -3.23 -17.65
CA ASP A 251 -9.71 -4.03 -18.06
C ASP A 251 -8.55 -3.78 -17.09
N LEU A 252 -8.34 -4.70 -16.16
CA LEU A 252 -7.29 -4.60 -15.15
C LEU A 252 -5.90 -4.85 -15.73
N ASP A 253 -5.79 -5.57 -16.86
CA ASP A 253 -4.53 -5.85 -17.53
C ASP A 253 -3.99 -4.62 -18.29
N ALA A 254 -4.83 -3.60 -18.48
CA ALA A 254 -4.44 -2.32 -19.06
C ALA A 254 -3.62 -1.45 -18.10
N PHE A 255 -3.56 -1.78 -16.80
CA PHE A 255 -2.85 -0.97 -15.82
C PHE A 255 -1.43 -1.46 -15.60
N VAL A 256 -0.50 -0.51 -15.46
CA VAL A 256 0.92 -0.76 -15.25
C VAL A 256 1.36 -0.10 -13.95
N THR A 257 2.05 -0.85 -13.11
CA THR A 257 2.69 -0.33 -11.90
C THR A 257 3.99 0.38 -12.29
N LEU A 258 4.03 1.70 -12.13
CA LEU A 258 5.27 2.47 -12.16
C LEU A 258 5.84 2.53 -10.75
N THR A 259 7.15 2.36 -10.62
CA THR A 259 7.88 2.57 -9.36
C THR A 259 8.89 3.69 -9.50
N CYS A 260 9.28 4.28 -8.36
CA CYS A 260 10.37 5.25 -8.28
C CYS A 260 11.27 4.88 -7.10
N GLU A 261 12.10 3.87 -7.34
CA GLU A 261 13.02 3.32 -6.35
C GLU A 261 14.38 3.09 -7.00
N PRO A 262 15.19 4.15 -7.20
CA PRO A 262 16.46 4.08 -7.94
C PRO A 262 17.57 3.41 -7.10
N THR A 263 17.35 2.19 -6.62
CA THR A 263 18.32 1.42 -5.83
C THR A 263 19.41 0.82 -6.71
N THR A 264 20.45 0.26 -6.10
CA THR A 264 21.50 -0.46 -6.84
C THR A 264 20.95 -1.67 -7.63
N PHE A 265 19.87 -2.30 -7.17
CA PHE A 265 19.23 -3.44 -7.85
C PHE A 265 18.16 -3.02 -8.87
N LYS A 266 17.59 -1.82 -8.70
CA LYS A 266 16.52 -1.26 -9.52
C LYS A 266 16.97 0.10 -10.09
N PRO A 267 17.88 0.15 -11.07
CA PRO A 267 18.18 1.42 -11.74
C PRO A 267 16.93 1.95 -12.47
N LEU A 268 16.90 3.25 -12.75
CA LEU A 268 15.80 3.86 -13.53
C LEU A 268 15.70 3.23 -14.92
N ASP A 269 14.51 3.33 -15.53
CA ASP A 269 14.16 2.74 -16.82
C ASP A 269 14.29 1.20 -16.88
N THR A 270 14.18 0.54 -15.72
CA THR A 270 14.24 -0.92 -15.61
C THR A 270 12.85 -1.48 -15.39
N TYR A 271 12.43 -2.36 -16.30
CA TYR A 271 11.27 -3.20 -16.11
C TYR A 271 11.70 -4.43 -15.31
N TYR A 272 11.07 -4.69 -14.18
CA TYR A 272 11.43 -5.79 -13.29
C TYR A 272 10.20 -6.51 -12.76
N THR A 273 10.44 -7.70 -12.25
CA THR A 273 9.43 -8.54 -11.64
C THR A 273 10.01 -9.27 -10.44
N PHE A 274 9.18 -9.53 -9.44
CA PHE A 274 9.59 -10.30 -8.28
C PHE A 274 8.41 -11.11 -7.77
N HIS A 275 8.76 -12.27 -7.22
CA HIS A 275 7.85 -13.11 -6.47
C HIS A 275 8.14 -12.96 -5.00
N TYR A 276 7.12 -12.88 -4.17
CA TYR A 276 7.30 -12.66 -2.76
C TYR A 276 6.17 -13.36 -2.01
N ILE A 277 6.34 -13.65 -0.72
CA ILE A 277 5.43 -14.47 0.08
C ILE A 277 4.00 -13.91 0.16
N GLY A 278 3.84 -12.63 -0.17
CA GLY A 278 2.54 -11.97 -0.27
C GLY A 278 1.79 -12.23 -1.57
N SER A 279 2.43 -12.74 -2.62
CA SER A 279 1.78 -13.00 -3.92
C SER A 279 0.86 -14.23 -3.87
N MET A 280 -0.01 -14.35 -4.88
CA MET A 280 -0.55 -15.65 -5.28
C MET A 280 0.58 -16.55 -5.82
N ALA A 281 0.52 -17.86 -5.57
CA ALA A 281 1.61 -18.78 -5.91
C ALA A 281 1.97 -18.77 -7.41
N GLU A 282 0.96 -18.64 -8.27
CA GLU A 282 1.13 -18.63 -9.72
C GLU A 282 1.42 -17.25 -10.35
N SER A 283 1.59 -16.19 -9.55
CA SER A 283 1.71 -14.80 -10.04
C SER A 283 2.89 -14.03 -9.47
N ASP A 284 3.44 -13.13 -10.28
CA ASP A 284 4.53 -12.23 -9.90
C ASP A 284 4.10 -10.77 -10.01
N VAL A 285 4.66 -9.92 -9.14
CA VAL A 285 4.49 -8.46 -9.23
C VAL A 285 5.38 -7.93 -10.35
N LYS A 286 4.88 -6.98 -11.15
CA LYS A 286 5.61 -6.40 -12.28
C LYS A 286 5.60 -4.88 -12.20
N CYS A 287 6.78 -4.28 -12.28
CA CYS A 287 6.94 -2.84 -12.12
C CYS A 287 7.92 -2.26 -13.13
N LEU A 288 7.62 -1.05 -13.62
CA LEU A 288 8.57 -0.24 -14.39
C LEU A 288 9.13 0.88 -13.52
N ASN A 289 10.43 0.82 -13.23
CA ASN A 289 11.09 1.87 -12.45
C ASN A 289 11.33 3.11 -13.32
N VAL A 290 10.84 4.27 -12.90
CA VAL A 290 10.94 5.56 -13.61
C VAL A 290 11.36 6.67 -12.66
N SER A 291 11.78 7.81 -13.20
CA SER A 291 12.06 8.99 -12.37
C SER A 291 10.76 9.56 -11.77
N ALA A 292 10.90 10.29 -10.67
CA ALA A 292 9.77 10.98 -10.04
C ALA A 292 9.06 11.91 -11.01
N ASP A 293 9.80 12.67 -11.83
CA ASP A 293 9.22 13.56 -12.84
C ASP A 293 8.38 12.82 -13.88
N VAL A 294 8.83 11.64 -14.33
CA VAL A 294 8.06 10.83 -15.28
C VAL A 294 6.80 10.30 -14.61
N MET A 295 6.91 9.77 -13.39
CA MET A 295 5.75 9.29 -12.62
C MET A 295 4.72 10.42 -12.42
N GLU A 296 5.21 11.61 -12.04
CA GLU A 296 4.43 12.82 -11.85
C GLU A 296 3.65 13.19 -13.12
N GLU A 297 4.33 13.24 -14.26
CA GLU A 297 3.72 13.55 -15.55
C GLU A 297 2.59 12.57 -15.91
N MET A 298 2.82 11.27 -15.73
CA MET A 298 1.79 10.25 -16.02
C MET A 298 0.58 10.37 -15.09
N CYS A 299 0.80 10.67 -13.80
CA CYS A 299 -0.27 10.93 -12.85
C CYS A 299 -1.11 12.15 -13.28
N VAL A 300 -0.47 13.26 -13.68
CA VAL A 300 -1.18 14.45 -14.18
C VAL A 300 -2.03 14.12 -15.40
N ARG A 301 -1.51 13.32 -16.35
CA ARG A 301 -2.27 12.92 -17.55
C ARG A 301 -3.54 12.15 -17.19
N MET A 302 -3.43 11.19 -16.28
CA MET A 302 -4.55 10.36 -15.84
C MET A 302 -5.60 11.19 -15.09
N LEU A 303 -5.18 12.08 -14.17
CA LEU A 303 -6.06 13.00 -13.45
C LEU A 303 -6.75 13.99 -14.39
N LYS A 304 -6.02 14.55 -15.38
CA LYS A 304 -6.58 15.41 -16.42
C LYS A 304 -7.64 14.71 -17.27
N ALA A 305 -7.53 13.39 -17.44
CA ALA A 305 -8.54 12.56 -18.09
C ALA A 305 -9.72 12.18 -17.16
N GLY A 306 -9.77 12.70 -15.94
CA GLY A 306 -10.83 12.44 -14.97
C GLY A 306 -10.74 11.04 -14.37
N LYS A 307 -9.53 10.47 -14.25
CA LYS A 307 -9.28 9.13 -13.68
C LYS A 307 -8.41 9.25 -12.43
N PRO A 308 -8.79 8.62 -11.31
CA PRO A 308 -7.95 8.63 -10.10
C PRO A 308 -6.74 7.73 -10.31
N VAL A 309 -5.68 7.92 -9.51
CA VAL A 309 -4.44 7.13 -9.60
C VAL A 309 -4.22 6.41 -8.27
N TRP A 310 -4.17 5.08 -8.29
CA TRP A 310 -3.67 4.31 -7.15
C TRP A 310 -2.19 4.60 -6.97
N PHE A 311 -1.76 4.91 -5.77
CA PHE A 311 -0.36 5.19 -5.48
C PHE A 311 0.05 4.65 -4.11
N GLY A 312 1.34 4.32 -3.98
CA GLY A 312 1.98 3.86 -2.75
C GLY A 312 3.04 4.87 -2.27
N CYS A 313 3.04 5.16 -0.96
CA CYS A 313 3.94 6.13 -0.34
C CYS A 313 4.41 5.70 1.06
N ASP A 314 5.34 6.46 1.64
CA ASP A 314 5.65 6.37 3.08
C ASP A 314 4.73 7.30 3.89
N ALA A 315 3.60 6.77 4.37
CA ALA A 315 2.63 7.55 5.15
C ALA A 315 3.13 7.97 6.55
N ASP A 316 4.26 7.45 7.01
CA ASP A 316 4.88 7.85 8.28
C ASP A 316 5.89 8.99 8.11
N ALA A 317 6.36 9.24 6.88
CA ALA A 317 7.23 10.36 6.55
C ALA A 317 6.46 11.69 6.53
N TYR A 318 6.94 12.70 7.26
CA TYR A 318 6.53 14.11 7.13
C TYR A 318 5.03 14.36 6.97
N GLY A 319 4.21 13.65 7.75
CA GLY A 319 2.76 13.66 7.59
C GLY A 319 2.01 13.92 8.86
N ASP A 320 1.10 14.89 8.91
CA ASP A 320 0.15 15.06 10.00
C ASP A 320 -1.19 14.42 9.66
N ARG A 321 -1.61 13.46 10.50
CA ARG A 321 -2.85 12.70 10.23
C ARG A 321 -4.09 13.52 10.53
N GLN A 322 -4.04 14.40 11.52
CA GLN A 322 -5.22 15.14 11.96
C GLN A 322 -5.57 16.25 10.97
N GLU A 323 -4.58 17.04 10.55
CA GLU A 323 -4.69 18.08 9.54
C GLU A 323 -4.76 17.52 8.11
N GLY A 324 -4.29 16.29 7.91
CA GLY A 324 -4.33 15.62 6.61
C GLY A 324 -3.28 16.14 5.63
N VAL A 325 -2.08 16.46 6.11
CA VAL A 325 -1.03 17.13 5.33
C VAL A 325 0.23 16.27 5.30
N TRP A 326 0.75 15.98 4.11
CA TRP A 326 2.05 15.34 3.88
C TRP A 326 3.00 16.29 3.18
N ASP A 327 3.93 16.86 3.93
CA ASP A 327 4.80 17.93 3.44
C ASP A 327 6.07 18.08 4.27
N PRO A 328 7.27 17.84 3.69
CA PRO A 328 8.53 18.02 4.38
C PRO A 328 8.73 19.43 4.96
N GLU A 329 8.32 20.47 4.24
CA GLU A 329 8.47 21.86 4.70
C GLU A 329 7.60 22.19 5.91
N SER A 330 6.59 21.37 6.21
CA SER A 330 5.73 21.52 7.38
C SER A 330 6.32 20.91 8.67
N PHE A 331 7.52 20.32 8.64
CA PHE A 331 8.16 19.73 9.83
C PHE A 331 9.64 20.14 9.99
N ASP A 332 9.95 21.00 10.96
CA ASP A 332 11.31 21.46 11.25
C ASP A 332 12.11 20.51 12.18
N TRP A 333 12.35 19.28 11.70
CA TRP A 333 13.14 18.29 12.44
C TRP A 333 14.59 18.75 12.69
N SER A 334 15.21 19.38 11.70
CA SER A 334 16.58 19.88 11.81
C SER A 334 16.68 20.94 12.90
N GLY A 335 15.78 21.95 12.87
CA GLY A 335 15.71 23.00 13.87
C GLY A 335 15.48 22.45 15.26
N LEU A 336 14.52 21.53 15.47
CA LEU A 336 14.29 20.91 16.78
C LEU A 336 15.55 20.26 17.35
N PHE A 337 16.29 19.53 16.53
CA PHE A 337 17.50 18.81 16.94
C PHE A 337 18.79 19.65 16.86
N GLY A 338 18.68 20.98 16.81
CA GLY A 338 19.84 21.87 16.89
C GLY A 338 20.66 21.94 15.61
N GLY A 339 20.00 21.82 14.45
CA GLY A 339 20.62 21.88 13.13
C GLY A 339 21.22 20.55 12.66
N VAL A 340 20.75 19.41 13.20
CA VAL A 340 21.16 18.10 12.68
C VAL A 340 20.65 17.94 11.26
N ASP A 341 21.56 17.55 10.36
CA ASP A 341 21.26 17.25 8.97
C ASP A 341 20.76 15.80 8.85
N PHE A 342 19.55 15.63 8.32
CA PHE A 342 18.91 14.35 8.06
C PHE A 342 18.87 14.00 6.57
N ASP A 343 19.42 14.86 5.70
CA ASP A 343 19.34 14.64 4.26
C ASP A 343 20.27 13.51 3.79
N MET A 344 19.76 12.77 2.81
CA MET A 344 20.53 11.81 2.04
C MET A 344 20.03 11.84 0.60
N ASP A 345 20.91 11.51 -0.35
CA ASP A 345 20.49 11.25 -1.73
C ASP A 345 19.46 10.12 -1.77
N ARG A 346 18.46 10.23 -2.67
CA ARG A 346 17.34 9.28 -2.73
C ARG A 346 17.80 7.84 -2.95
N LYS A 347 18.85 7.61 -3.73
CA LYS A 347 19.37 6.26 -3.96
C LYS A 347 19.99 5.70 -2.68
N ASP A 348 20.85 6.47 -2.01
CA ASP A 348 21.51 6.03 -0.78
C ASP A 348 20.49 5.86 0.35
N TRP A 349 19.49 6.74 0.46
CA TRP A 349 18.37 6.63 1.39
C TRP A 349 17.69 5.25 1.28
N LEU A 350 17.43 4.76 0.06
CA LEU A 350 16.77 3.48 -0.17
C LEU A 350 17.72 2.29 -0.02
N ASP A 351 18.94 2.37 -0.55
CA ASP A 351 19.94 1.30 -0.42
C ASP A 351 20.28 1.02 1.06
N TYR A 352 20.30 2.06 1.90
CA TYR A 352 20.56 1.99 3.33
C TYR A 352 19.29 1.85 4.19
N LYS A 353 18.16 1.45 3.58
CA LYS A 353 16.93 1.04 4.28
C LYS A 353 16.30 2.16 5.13
N ASN A 354 16.41 3.41 4.68
CA ASN A 354 15.83 4.57 5.35
C ASN A 354 14.46 4.97 4.79
N GLY A 355 13.94 4.28 3.76
CA GLY A 355 12.60 4.50 3.21
C GLY A 355 12.00 3.23 2.65
N TYR A 356 10.68 3.15 2.67
CA TYR A 356 9.90 2.04 2.11
C TYR A 356 8.45 2.47 1.86
N CYS A 357 7.76 1.80 0.94
CA CYS A 357 6.33 1.99 0.73
C CYS A 357 5.55 1.37 1.90
N SER A 358 4.81 2.17 2.65
CA SER A 358 4.09 1.76 3.87
C SER A 358 2.57 1.81 3.74
N HIS A 359 2.04 2.61 2.81
CA HIS A 359 0.60 2.82 2.66
C HIS A 359 0.21 3.13 1.22
N ALA A 360 -1.00 2.71 0.83
CA ALA A 360 -1.55 2.93 -0.51
C ALA A 360 -2.89 3.68 -0.45
N MET A 361 -3.09 4.60 -1.38
CA MET A 361 -4.23 5.53 -1.43
C MET A 361 -4.58 5.87 -2.88
N LEU A 362 -5.50 6.83 -3.09
CA LEU A 362 -5.82 7.38 -4.41
C LEU A 362 -5.42 8.85 -4.51
N LEU A 363 -4.71 9.21 -5.58
CA LEU A 363 -4.67 10.60 -6.05
C LEU A 363 -5.97 10.88 -6.77
N VAL A 364 -6.68 11.91 -6.31
CA VAL A 364 -7.97 12.34 -6.86
C VAL A 364 -7.94 13.80 -7.31
N GLY A 365 -6.80 14.46 -7.23
CA GLY A 365 -6.65 15.81 -7.76
C GLY A 365 -5.22 16.28 -7.79
N VAL A 366 -4.96 17.28 -8.63
CA VAL A 366 -3.67 17.95 -8.73
C VAL A 366 -3.90 19.43 -9.01
N HIS A 367 -3.14 20.27 -8.32
CA HIS A 367 -3.05 21.69 -8.65
C HIS A 367 -1.77 21.95 -9.44
N LEU A 368 -1.91 22.72 -10.52
CA LEU A 368 -0.79 23.17 -11.34
C LEU A 368 -0.54 24.66 -11.07
N ASP A 369 0.74 25.02 -10.91
CA ASP A 369 1.19 26.40 -10.78
C ASP A 369 1.02 27.19 -12.09
N GLU A 370 1.42 28.47 -12.08
CA GLU A 370 1.36 29.36 -13.24
C GLU A 370 2.19 28.88 -14.45
N ASN A 371 3.17 27.99 -14.22
CA ASN A 371 4.03 27.39 -15.24
C ASN A 371 3.51 26.02 -15.70
N GLY A 372 2.37 25.57 -15.18
CA GLY A 372 1.77 24.27 -15.48
C GLY A 372 2.47 23.10 -14.78
N LYS A 373 3.30 23.33 -13.76
CA LYS A 373 3.92 22.27 -12.95
C LYS A 373 3.07 21.95 -11.74
N PRO A 374 2.97 20.69 -11.33
CA PRO A 374 2.20 20.34 -10.13
C PRO A 374 2.90 20.87 -8.88
N ASP A 375 2.13 21.42 -7.94
CA ASP A 375 2.63 21.91 -6.65
C ASP A 375 2.06 21.13 -5.45
N ARG A 376 0.84 20.59 -5.57
CA ARG A 376 0.19 19.76 -4.54
C ARG A 376 -0.85 18.80 -5.13
N TRP A 377 -1.12 17.73 -4.38
CA TRP A 377 -1.98 16.62 -4.80
C TRP A 377 -3.08 16.37 -3.79
N LYS A 378 -4.32 16.15 -4.26
CA LYS A 378 -5.44 15.73 -3.42
C LYS A 378 -5.43 14.22 -3.32
N ILE A 379 -5.59 13.71 -2.10
CA ILE A 379 -5.55 12.30 -1.78
C ILE A 379 -6.86 11.87 -1.14
N GLU A 380 -7.46 10.80 -1.64
CA GLU A 380 -8.53 10.07 -0.93
C GLU A 380 -7.88 8.93 -0.12
N ASN A 381 -8.04 8.99 1.20
CA ASN A 381 -7.50 8.00 2.12
C ASN A 381 -8.59 6.99 2.55
N SER A 382 -8.20 5.95 3.27
CA SER A 382 -9.06 4.86 3.75
C SER A 382 -9.09 4.78 5.28
N TRP A 383 -9.02 5.93 5.98
CA TRP A 383 -9.01 6.02 7.44
C TRP A 383 -10.30 6.58 8.06
N GLY A 384 -11.36 6.73 7.26
CA GLY A 384 -12.62 7.36 7.68
C GLY A 384 -12.61 8.88 7.53
N ASP A 385 -13.72 9.52 7.91
CA ASP A 385 -13.98 10.96 7.73
C ASP A 385 -13.54 11.83 8.93
N GLU A 386 -13.05 11.22 10.00
CA GLU A 386 -12.66 11.93 11.24
C GLU A 386 -11.27 12.60 11.15
N VAL A 387 -10.48 12.27 10.13
CA VAL A 387 -9.10 12.74 9.93
C VAL A 387 -8.93 13.44 8.58
N GLY A 388 -8.01 14.40 8.51
CA GLY A 388 -7.87 15.28 7.34
C GLY A 388 -9.13 16.09 7.08
N ASP A 389 -9.35 16.47 5.82
CA ASP A 389 -10.60 17.13 5.39
C ASP A 389 -11.62 16.06 4.97
N LYS A 390 -12.38 15.55 5.95
CA LYS A 390 -13.38 14.48 5.75
C LYS A 390 -12.79 13.23 5.10
N GLY A 391 -11.58 12.85 5.53
CA GLY A 391 -10.82 11.72 5.00
C GLY A 391 -9.98 12.01 3.77
N TYR A 392 -10.04 13.24 3.24
CA TYR A 392 -9.13 13.69 2.19
C TYR A 392 -7.89 14.34 2.77
N PHE A 393 -6.77 14.09 2.11
CA PHE A 393 -5.44 14.55 2.47
C PHE A 393 -4.86 15.37 1.33
N VAL A 394 -3.81 16.12 1.62
CA VAL A 394 -2.99 16.83 0.64
C VAL A 394 -1.53 16.44 0.82
N CYS A 395 -0.81 16.24 -0.28
CA CYS A 395 0.65 16.19 -0.24
C CYS A 395 1.28 17.26 -1.13
N SER A 396 2.42 17.79 -0.71
CA SER A 396 3.21 18.70 -1.53
C SER A 396 3.91 17.96 -2.67
N ARG A 397 4.35 18.70 -3.68
CA ARG A 397 5.19 18.15 -4.74
C ARG A 397 6.50 17.57 -4.20
N GLU A 398 7.11 18.23 -3.21
CA GLU A 398 8.33 17.71 -2.60
C GLU A 398 8.09 16.36 -1.92
N TYR A 399 6.97 16.23 -1.19
CA TYR A 399 6.57 14.95 -0.63
C TYR A 399 6.41 13.89 -1.72
N PHE A 400 5.69 14.21 -2.80
CA PHE A 400 5.51 13.31 -3.94
C PHE A 400 6.87 12.85 -4.50
N GLN A 401 7.78 13.79 -4.74
CA GLN A 401 9.07 13.50 -5.34
C GLN A 401 10.03 12.71 -4.44
N ARG A 402 9.78 12.60 -3.13
CA ARG A 402 10.69 11.92 -2.20
C ARG A 402 10.10 10.67 -1.56
N TYR A 403 8.79 10.67 -1.29
CA TYR A 403 8.11 9.65 -0.49
C TYR A 403 6.99 8.90 -1.23
N VAL A 404 6.69 9.24 -2.49
CA VAL A 404 5.88 8.38 -3.36
C VAL A 404 6.79 7.40 -4.11
N TYR A 405 6.46 6.12 -4.00
CA TYR A 405 7.24 5.01 -4.53
C TYR A 405 6.55 4.34 -5.70
N GLU A 406 5.23 4.34 -5.73
CA GLU A 406 4.43 3.58 -6.69
C GLU A 406 3.27 4.41 -7.21
N ALA A 407 2.97 4.28 -8.51
CA ALA A 407 1.76 4.81 -9.11
C ALA A 407 1.27 3.86 -10.22
N VAL A 408 -0.03 3.57 -10.23
CA VAL A 408 -0.64 2.67 -11.21
C VAL A 408 -1.25 3.49 -12.33
N ILE A 409 -0.74 3.29 -13.55
CA ILE A 409 -1.09 4.09 -14.72
C ILE A 409 -1.72 3.18 -15.77
N ASP A 410 -2.86 3.59 -16.31
CA ASP A 410 -3.45 2.94 -17.49
C ASP A 410 -2.52 3.14 -18.70
N TRP A 411 -2.20 2.04 -19.38
CA TRP A 411 -1.28 1.91 -20.50
C TRP A 411 -1.44 3.02 -21.56
N GLN A 412 -2.68 3.48 -21.78
CA GLN A 412 -2.95 4.51 -22.78
C GLN A 412 -2.33 5.88 -22.44
N TYR A 413 -2.01 6.15 -21.16
CA TYR A 413 -1.43 7.43 -20.71
C TYR A 413 0.10 7.41 -20.67
N LEU A 414 0.72 6.24 -20.82
CA LEU A 414 2.18 6.10 -20.90
C LEU A 414 2.73 6.73 -22.19
N ASP A 415 3.94 7.28 -22.11
CA ASP A 415 4.71 7.65 -23.31
C ASP A 415 5.28 6.43 -24.02
N GLU A 416 5.64 6.62 -25.30
CA GLU A 416 6.23 5.57 -26.12
C GLU A 416 7.51 4.98 -25.51
N LYS A 417 8.32 5.81 -24.83
CA LYS A 417 9.50 5.32 -24.10
C LYS A 417 9.11 4.26 -23.06
N GLN A 418 8.13 4.53 -22.20
CA GLN A 418 7.69 3.56 -21.18
C GLN A 418 7.08 2.32 -21.81
N LYS A 419 6.27 2.48 -22.87
CA LYS A 419 5.70 1.34 -23.61
C LYS A 419 6.78 0.43 -24.21
N GLU A 420 7.84 1.02 -24.79
CA GLU A 420 8.99 0.27 -25.31
C GLU A 420 9.74 -0.48 -24.20
N LEU A 421 9.89 0.11 -23.01
CA LEU A 421 10.53 -0.55 -21.86
C LEU A 421 9.72 -1.76 -21.38
N LEU A 422 8.39 -1.66 -21.37
CA LEU A 422 7.48 -2.72 -20.94
C LEU A 422 7.39 -3.91 -21.91
N GLN A 423 7.88 -3.75 -23.14
CA GLN A 423 7.98 -4.85 -24.11
C GLN A 423 9.23 -5.72 -23.91
N LYS A 424 10.15 -5.32 -23.03
CA LYS A 424 11.36 -6.09 -22.71
C LYS A 424 11.03 -7.23 -21.74
N GLU A 425 11.91 -8.23 -21.69
CA GLU A 425 11.86 -9.22 -20.61
C GLU A 425 12.18 -8.54 -19.27
N PRO A 426 11.32 -8.70 -18.23
CA PRO A 426 11.56 -8.06 -16.95
C PRO A 426 12.74 -8.69 -16.22
N LEU A 427 13.55 -7.86 -15.55
CA LEU A 427 14.57 -8.33 -14.62
C LEU A 427 13.91 -9.04 -13.43
N ARG A 428 14.22 -10.32 -13.21
CA ARG A 428 13.79 -11.06 -12.01
C ARG A 428 14.60 -10.60 -10.80
N LEU A 429 13.94 -10.09 -9.77
CA LEU A 429 14.55 -9.74 -8.50
C LEU A 429 14.21 -10.78 -7.44
N GLU A 430 15.12 -10.94 -6.48
CA GLU A 430 14.86 -11.68 -5.25
C GLU A 430 13.93 -10.89 -4.32
N PRO A 431 13.16 -11.56 -3.44
CA PRO A 431 12.16 -10.90 -2.60
C PRO A 431 12.70 -9.79 -1.67
N TRP A 432 13.99 -9.83 -1.31
CA TRP A 432 14.65 -8.83 -0.46
C TRP A 432 15.38 -7.71 -1.25
N GLN A 433 15.36 -7.80 -2.57
CA GLN A 433 15.82 -6.75 -3.50
C GLN A 433 14.66 -5.89 -4.02
N GLY A 434 13.43 -6.38 -3.80
CA GLY A 434 12.18 -5.66 -4.00
C GLY A 434 12.09 -4.40 -3.17
#